data_AF-A0A0D2LQF3-F1
#
_entry.id   AF-A0A0D2LQF3-F1
#
_cell.length_a   1.000
_cell.length_b   1.000
_cell.length_c   1.000
_cell.angle_alpha   90.00
_cell.angle_beta   90.00
_cell.angle_gamma   90.00
#
_symmetry.space_group_name_H-M   'P 1'
#
loop_
_entity.id
_entity.type
_entity.pdbx_description
1 polymer ?
#
loop_
_entity_poly.entity_id
_entity_poly.type
_entity_poly.pdbx_seq_one_letter_code
_entity_poly.pdbx_strand_id
1 'polypeptide(L)'
;MEAPLNRLRILQINLNKSNKGHLDLINKPMDRDWDVILVQEPHITHTGLIRAPLNFSTIYPQDHYKPNHTTVRSVIFINTNILSSSWRELVVPGTTDVTGVQLNNGGWLLSIFNVYFDCMNTATMRKFRRHLAWERPTLH
;
A
#
# COMPACT_ATOMS: atom_id res chain seq x y z
N MET A 1 18.51 22.52 2.54
CA MET A 1 18.50 21.40 1.58
C MET A 1 18.27 20.15 2.39
N GLU A 2 17.11 19.53 2.27
CA GLU A 2 16.88 18.19 2.86
C GLU A 2 17.78 17.18 2.15
N ALA A 3 18.42 16.32 2.92
CA ALA A 3 19.27 15.27 2.37
C ALA A 3 18.40 14.28 1.56
N PRO A 4 18.87 13.79 0.40
CA PRO A 4 18.13 12.78 -0.34
C PRO A 4 17.85 11.56 0.53
N LEU A 5 16.68 10.92 0.33
CA LEU A 5 16.37 9.61 0.89
C LEU A 5 17.43 8.59 0.42
N ASN A 6 18.50 8.42 1.20
CA ASN A 6 19.57 7.48 0.90
C ASN A 6 19.20 6.04 1.27
N ARG A 7 18.12 5.86 2.04
CA ARG A 7 17.62 4.56 2.47
C ARG A 7 16.10 4.62 2.61
N LEU A 8 15.43 3.65 2.02
CA LEU A 8 14.00 3.42 2.19
C LEU A 8 13.78 2.14 3.01
N ARG A 9 13.08 2.24 4.13
CA ARG A 9 12.75 1.12 5.02
C ARG A 9 11.29 0.75 4.81
N ILE A 10 11.08 -0.48 4.35
CA ILE A 10 9.76 -1.03 4.05
C ILE A 10 9.48 -2.19 5.00
N LEU A 11 8.38 -2.12 5.75
CA LEU A 11 7.85 -3.25 6.50
C LEU A 11 6.74 -3.92 5.69
N GLN A 12 6.77 -5.24 5.57
CA GLN A 12 5.66 -6.02 5.02
C GLN A 12 5.09 -6.95 6.09
N ILE A 13 3.78 -6.92 6.30
CA ILE A 13 3.11 -7.73 7.32
C ILE A 13 1.71 -8.15 6.89
N ASN A 14 1.38 -9.43 7.09
CA ASN A 14 0.00 -9.91 7.03
C ASN A 14 -0.58 -9.96 8.46
N LEU A 15 -1.69 -9.25 8.70
CA LEU A 15 -2.32 -9.18 10.02
C LEU A 15 -3.40 -10.24 10.26
N ASN A 16 -3.74 -11.05 9.25
CA ASN A 16 -4.77 -12.09 9.30
C ASN A 16 -6.09 -11.59 9.93
N LYS A 17 -6.47 -10.35 9.59
CA LYS A 17 -7.66 -9.62 10.11
C LYS A 17 -7.69 -9.47 11.64
N SER A 18 -6.57 -9.72 12.32
CA SER A 18 -6.47 -9.69 13.78
C SER A 18 -6.54 -8.27 14.31
N ASN A 19 -7.59 -7.94 15.06
CA ASN A 19 -7.68 -6.66 15.78
C ASN A 19 -6.49 -6.46 16.72
N LYS A 20 -6.08 -7.52 17.44
CA LYS A 20 -4.95 -7.47 18.38
C LYS A 20 -3.63 -7.20 17.67
N GLY A 21 -3.36 -7.88 16.55
CA GLY A 21 -2.16 -7.64 15.74
C GLY A 21 -2.13 -6.21 15.18
N HIS A 22 -3.29 -5.71 14.77
CA HIS A 22 -3.43 -4.35 14.29
C HIS A 22 -3.22 -3.30 15.40
N LEU A 23 -3.74 -3.54 16.61
CA LEU A 23 -3.52 -2.67 17.77
C LEU A 23 -2.04 -2.62 18.17
N ASP A 24 -1.34 -3.76 18.13
CA ASP A 24 0.10 -3.81 18.39
C ASP A 24 0.90 -2.98 17.35
N LEU A 25 0.50 -3.03 16.08
CA LEU A 25 1.11 -2.24 15.02
C LEU A 25 0.95 -0.73 15.25
N ILE A 26 -0.26 -0.26 15.57
CA ILE A 26 -0.53 1.20 15.69
C ILE A 26 -0.05 1.81 17.00
N ASN A 27 0.14 1.01 18.06
CA ASN A 27 0.59 1.50 19.37
C ASN A 27 2.12 1.61 19.49
N LYS A 28 2.87 1.20 18.46
CA LYS A 28 4.32 1.33 18.39
C LYS A 28 4.72 2.63 17.65
N PRO A 29 5.88 3.23 17.96
CA PRO A 29 6.38 4.41 17.25
C PRO A 29 6.94 4.04 15.87
N MET A 30 6.08 3.52 15.00
CA MET A 30 6.45 2.93 13.70
C MET A 30 7.11 3.94 12.76
N ASP A 31 6.81 5.23 12.93
CA ASP A 31 7.30 6.35 12.13
C ASP A 31 8.80 6.62 12.31
N ARG A 32 9.38 6.12 13.42
CA ARG A 32 10.83 6.19 13.66
C ARG A 32 11.58 5.13 12.87
N ASP A 33 10.95 3.98 12.67
CA ASP A 33 11.60 2.77 12.16
C ASP A 33 11.30 2.49 10.68
N TRP A 34 10.18 2.98 10.17
CA TRP A 34 9.66 2.62 8.84
C TRP A 34 9.17 3.83 8.06
N ASP A 35 9.46 3.80 6.76
CA ASP A 35 9.07 4.86 5.83
C ASP A 35 7.80 4.44 5.05
N VAL A 36 7.67 3.15 4.75
CA VAL A 36 6.48 2.55 4.13
C VAL A 36 6.12 1.26 4.85
N ILE A 37 4.83 1.02 5.10
CA ILE A 37 4.31 -0.22 5.66
C ILE A 37 3.29 -0.82 4.71
N LEU A 38 3.52 -2.06 4.29
CA LEU A 38 2.65 -2.85 3.41
C LEU A 38 1.87 -3.84 4.27
N VAL A 39 0.56 -3.64 4.39
CA VAL A 39 -0.30 -4.50 5.21
C VAL A 39 -1.19 -5.37 4.33
N GLN A 40 -1.12 -6.68 4.50
CA GLN A 40 -2.11 -7.62 3.97
C GLN A 40 -3.09 -8.04 5.06
N GLU A 41 -4.33 -8.32 4.65
CA GLU A 41 -5.44 -8.69 5.51
C GLU A 41 -5.59 -7.78 6.75
N PRO A 42 -5.71 -6.46 6.55
CA PRO A 42 -5.88 -5.53 7.65
C PRO A 42 -7.17 -5.81 8.43
N HIS A 43 -7.16 -5.51 9.72
CA HIS A 43 -8.39 -5.43 10.49
C HIS A 43 -9.18 -4.19 10.05
N ILE A 44 -10.42 -4.42 9.63
CA ILE A 44 -11.36 -3.37 9.23
C ILE A 44 -12.30 -3.09 10.40
N THR A 45 -12.42 -1.83 10.78
CA THR A 45 -13.30 -1.39 11.87
C THR A 45 -14.78 -1.50 11.47
N HIS A 46 -15.69 -1.38 12.45
CA HIS A 46 -17.12 -1.42 12.20
C HIS A 46 -17.62 -0.31 11.23
N THR A 47 -16.86 0.78 11.07
CA THR A 47 -17.15 1.86 10.13
C THR A 47 -16.55 1.62 8.73
N GLY A 48 -15.95 0.46 8.47
CA GLY A 48 -15.34 0.12 7.19
C GLY A 48 -13.94 0.71 6.98
N LEU A 49 -13.38 1.40 7.99
CA LEU A 49 -12.06 2.04 7.92
C LEU A 49 -10.95 1.14 8.47
N ILE A 50 -9.73 1.35 7.99
CA ILE A 50 -8.51 0.74 8.51
C ILE A 50 -7.74 1.81 9.28
N ARG A 51 -7.26 1.49 10.49
CA ARG A 51 -6.47 2.41 11.31
C ARG A 51 -5.03 2.41 10.83
N ALA A 52 -4.41 3.57 10.76
CA ALA A 52 -2.98 3.68 10.53
C ALA A 52 -2.24 3.95 11.84
N PRO A 53 -0.95 3.58 11.94
CA PRO A 53 -0.07 4.12 12.98
C PRO A 53 -0.01 5.66 12.90
N LEU A 54 0.33 6.30 14.01
CA LEU A 54 0.53 7.75 14.05
C LEU A 54 1.60 8.18 13.03
N ASN A 55 1.42 9.33 12.38
CA ASN A 55 2.31 9.89 11.35
C ASN A 55 2.38 9.07 10.05
N PHE A 56 1.29 8.38 9.68
CA PHE A 56 1.16 7.73 8.38
C PHE A 56 -0.10 8.15 7.63
N SER A 57 0.06 8.37 6.33
CA SER A 57 -1.04 8.47 5.36
C SER A 57 -1.43 7.09 4.88
N THR A 58 -2.75 6.81 4.78
CA THR A 58 -3.25 5.52 4.28
C THR A 58 -3.59 5.59 2.81
N ILE A 59 -3.08 4.64 2.04
CA ILE A 59 -3.44 4.40 0.65
C ILE A 59 -4.28 3.13 0.59
N TYR A 60 -5.48 3.27 0.03
CA TYR A 60 -6.39 2.17 -0.24
C TYR A 60 -6.26 1.71 -1.69
N PRO A 61 -6.65 0.46 -2.02
CA PRO A 61 -6.93 0.07 -3.39
C PRO A 61 -7.97 1.00 -4.02
N GLN A 62 -7.82 1.35 -5.30
CA GLN A 62 -8.73 2.28 -6.00
C GLN A 62 -10.20 1.86 -5.87
N ASP A 63 -10.48 0.56 -5.98
CA ASP A 63 -11.85 0.04 -5.95
C ASP A 63 -12.50 0.11 -4.56
N HIS A 64 -11.75 0.44 -3.50
CA HIS A 64 -12.32 0.66 -2.16
C HIS A 64 -13.41 1.75 -2.15
N TYR A 65 -13.27 2.77 -2.99
CA TYR A 65 -14.22 3.88 -3.06
C TYR A 65 -15.48 3.56 -3.86
N LYS A 66 -15.57 2.37 -4.48
CA LYS A 66 -16.75 1.97 -5.26
C LYS A 66 -17.87 1.44 -4.36
N PRO A 67 -19.14 1.71 -4.69
CA PRO A 67 -20.27 1.04 -4.03
C PRO A 67 -20.17 -0.47 -4.25
N ASN A 68 -20.51 -1.26 -3.23
CA ASN A 68 -20.47 -2.73 -3.23
C ASN A 68 -19.08 -3.34 -3.51
N HIS A 69 -17.99 -2.63 -3.20
CA HIS A 69 -16.64 -3.16 -3.30
C HIS A 69 -16.45 -4.42 -2.44
N THR A 70 -15.55 -5.30 -2.88
CA THR A 70 -15.10 -6.43 -2.06
C THR A 70 -14.26 -5.96 -0.90
N THR A 71 -14.19 -6.76 0.17
CA THR A 71 -13.35 -6.48 1.34
C THR A 71 -11.93 -6.09 0.93
N VAL A 72 -11.42 -5.00 1.50
CA VAL A 72 -10.03 -4.56 1.29
C VAL A 72 -9.08 -5.58 1.92
N ARG A 73 -8.12 -6.09 1.14
CA ARG A 73 -7.14 -7.08 1.60
C ARG A 73 -5.70 -6.60 1.54
N SER A 74 -5.47 -5.44 0.96
CA SER A 74 -4.17 -4.79 0.86
C SER A 74 -4.34 -3.31 1.16
N VAL A 75 -3.44 -2.75 1.97
CA VAL A 75 -3.27 -1.29 2.14
C VAL A 75 -1.79 -0.94 2.26
N ILE A 76 -1.46 0.30 1.96
CA ILE A 76 -0.12 0.85 2.15
C ILE A 76 -0.22 2.04 3.09
N PHE A 77 0.66 2.10 4.09
CA PHE A 77 0.87 3.28 4.91
C PHE A 77 2.17 3.97 4.50
N ILE A 78 2.13 5.28 4.27
CA ILE A 78 3.30 6.10 3.95
C ILE A 78 3.56 7.07 5.09
N ASN A 79 4.79 7.05 5.60
CA ASN A 79 5.21 7.94 6.66
C ASN A 79 5.09 9.40 6.20
N THR A 80 4.48 10.26 7.02
CA THR A 80 4.26 11.68 6.69
C THR A 80 5.55 12.50 6.65
N ASN A 81 6.69 11.94 7.09
CA ASN A 81 8.01 12.52 6.87
C ASN A 81 8.44 12.46 5.38
N ILE A 82 7.80 11.63 4.56
CA ILE A 82 7.95 11.69 3.11
C ILE A 82 7.03 12.79 2.59
N LEU A 83 7.61 13.78 1.90
CA LEU A 83 6.86 14.87 1.27
C LEU A 83 5.72 14.32 0.41
N SER A 84 4.52 14.86 0.57
CA SER A 84 3.33 14.43 -0.19
C SER A 84 3.47 14.62 -1.70
N SER A 85 4.31 15.55 -2.14
CA SER A 85 4.67 15.77 -3.55
C SER A 85 5.66 14.76 -4.11
N SER A 86 6.33 13.99 -3.24
CA SER A 86 7.32 12.96 -3.60
C SER A 86 6.70 11.58 -3.80
N TRP A 87 5.38 11.45 -3.76
CA TRP A 87 4.71 10.19 -4.07
C TRP A 87 3.32 10.39 -4.67
N ARG A 88 2.82 9.34 -5.32
CA ARG A 88 1.44 9.27 -5.82
C ARG A 88 0.91 7.85 -5.73
N GLU A 89 -0.41 7.72 -5.57
CA GLU A 89 -1.09 6.44 -5.65
C GLU A 89 -1.00 5.89 -7.09
N LEU A 90 -0.75 4.57 -7.23
CA LEU A 90 -0.85 3.88 -8.50
C LEU A 90 -2.18 3.13 -8.59
N VAL A 91 -2.91 3.44 -9.65
CA VAL A 91 -4.24 2.93 -9.89
C VAL A 91 -4.19 1.52 -10.51
N VAL A 92 -4.68 0.53 -9.76
CA VAL A 92 -4.89 -0.85 -10.26
C VAL A 92 -6.38 -1.15 -10.26
N PRO A 93 -7.08 -0.97 -11.39
CA PRO A 93 -8.54 -1.06 -11.43
C PRO A 93 -9.03 -2.50 -11.31
N GLY A 94 -10.22 -2.68 -10.73
CA GLY A 94 -10.92 -3.96 -10.71
C GLY A 94 -10.50 -4.89 -9.58
N THR A 95 -9.80 -4.42 -8.54
CA THR A 95 -9.38 -5.25 -7.39
C THR A 95 -9.23 -4.42 -6.11
N THR A 96 -9.55 -5.04 -4.97
CA THR A 96 -9.26 -4.56 -3.61
C THR A 96 -8.14 -5.33 -2.93
N ASP A 97 -7.45 -6.19 -3.69
CA ASP A 97 -6.33 -7.02 -3.23
C ASP A 97 -4.97 -6.41 -3.62
N VAL A 98 -4.96 -5.34 -4.43
CA VAL A 98 -3.74 -4.65 -4.87
C VAL A 98 -3.80 -3.19 -4.50
N THR A 99 -2.74 -2.71 -3.86
CA THR A 99 -2.52 -1.29 -3.58
C THR A 99 -1.19 -0.89 -4.17
N GLY A 100 -1.12 0.24 -4.85
CA GLY A 100 0.11 0.71 -5.48
C GLY A 100 0.47 2.13 -5.05
N VAL A 101 1.77 2.39 -4.93
CA VAL A 101 2.32 3.74 -4.77
C VAL A 101 3.56 3.87 -5.65
N GLN A 102 3.75 5.05 -6.24
CA GLN A 102 5.01 5.44 -6.84
C GLN A 102 5.67 6.53 -6.00
N LEU A 103 6.92 6.31 -5.60
CA LEU A 103 7.78 7.29 -4.97
C LEU A 103 8.70 7.93 -6.01
N ASN A 104 9.00 9.21 -5.83
CA ASN A 104 9.91 9.99 -6.66
C ASN A 104 10.84 10.83 -5.78
N ASN A 105 12.15 10.79 -6.03
CA ASN A 105 13.13 11.62 -5.36
C ASN A 105 14.08 12.35 -6.34
N GLY A 106 13.56 12.89 -7.44
CA GLY A 106 14.30 13.76 -8.38
C GLY A 106 15.37 13.08 -9.23
N GLY A 107 15.77 11.83 -8.90
CA GLY A 107 16.71 11.03 -9.68
C GLY A 107 16.31 9.55 -9.84
N TRP A 108 15.25 9.10 -9.17
CA TRP A 108 14.71 7.76 -9.33
C TRP A 108 13.18 7.74 -9.14
N LEU A 109 12.56 6.77 -9.80
CA LEU A 109 11.15 6.44 -9.67
C LEU A 109 11.04 5.00 -9.15
N LEU A 110 10.33 4.80 -8.04
CA LEU A 110 10.11 3.48 -7.45
C LEU A 110 8.62 3.21 -7.35
N SER A 111 8.13 2.24 -8.12
CA SER A 111 6.76 1.74 -8.00
C SER A 111 6.73 0.55 -7.04
N ILE A 112 5.92 0.64 -5.99
CA ILE A 112 5.70 -0.40 -4.99
C ILE A 112 4.25 -0.86 -5.12
N PHE A 113 4.06 -2.16 -5.27
CA PHE A 113 2.74 -2.79 -5.25
C PHE A 113 2.64 -3.75 -4.07
N ASN A 114 1.72 -3.48 -3.17
CA ASN A 114 1.29 -4.43 -2.15
C ASN A 114 0.20 -5.32 -2.78
N VAL A 115 0.44 -6.63 -2.81
CA VAL A 115 -0.44 -7.60 -3.47
C VAL A 115 -0.78 -8.70 -2.49
N TYR A 116 -2.08 -8.85 -2.23
CA TYR A 116 -2.62 -10.04 -1.60
C TYR A 116 -2.97 -11.08 -2.67
N PHE A 117 -2.39 -12.28 -2.58
CA PHE A 117 -2.75 -13.40 -3.43
C PHE A 117 -3.63 -14.37 -2.66
N ASP A 118 -4.88 -14.51 -3.10
CA ASP A 118 -5.72 -15.63 -2.70
C ASP A 118 -5.26 -16.88 -3.49
N CYS A 119 -4.84 -17.93 -2.79
CA CYS A 119 -4.41 -19.19 -3.41
C CYS A 119 -5.53 -19.86 -4.24
N MET A 120 -6.78 -19.45 -4.04
CA MET A 120 -7.94 -19.95 -4.78
C MET A 120 -8.33 -19.09 -5.99
N ASN A 121 -7.73 -17.91 -6.20
CA ASN A 121 -8.19 -16.95 -7.20
C ASN A 121 -7.07 -16.42 -8.11
N THR A 122 -6.89 -17.08 -9.26
CA THR A 122 -5.94 -16.67 -10.32
C THR A 122 -6.28 -15.32 -10.97
N ALA A 123 -7.45 -14.75 -10.71
CA ALA A 123 -7.90 -13.50 -11.32
C ALA A 123 -7.08 -12.28 -10.88
N THR A 124 -6.66 -12.20 -9.61
CA THR A 124 -5.83 -11.09 -9.10
C THR A 124 -4.46 -11.08 -9.78
N MET A 125 -3.83 -12.24 -9.91
CA MET A 125 -2.58 -12.39 -10.68
C MET A 125 -2.74 -11.97 -12.15
N ARG A 126 -3.84 -12.37 -12.81
CA ARG A 126 -4.10 -11.98 -14.20
C ARG A 126 -4.36 -10.47 -14.35
N LYS A 127 -5.09 -9.85 -13.43
CA LYS A 127 -5.32 -8.39 -13.42
C LYS A 127 -4.01 -7.63 -13.20
N PHE A 128 -3.23 -8.05 -12.21
CA PHE A 128 -1.93 -7.45 -11.90
C PHE A 128 -0.95 -7.57 -13.07
N ARG A 129 -0.82 -8.76 -13.68
CA ARG A 129 0.03 -8.96 -14.87
C ARG A 129 -0.40 -8.08 -16.06
N ARG A 130 -1.70 -7.90 -16.29
CA ARG A 130 -2.19 -6.98 -17.33
C ARG A 130 -1.83 -5.53 -17.04
N HIS A 131 -1.96 -5.10 -15.79
CA HIS A 131 -1.54 -3.75 -15.38
C HIS A 131 -0.02 -3.56 -15.57
N LEU A 132 0.81 -4.50 -15.13
CA LEU A 132 2.26 -4.42 -15.35
C LEU A 132 2.66 -4.42 -16.84
N ALA A 133 1.93 -5.13 -17.69
CA ALA A 133 2.17 -5.11 -19.13
C ALA A 133 1.77 -3.77 -19.77
N TRP A 134 0.72 -3.12 -19.26
CA TRP A 134 0.27 -1.79 -19.69
C TRP A 134 1.23 -0.68 -19.24
N GLU A 135 1.74 -0.76 -18.00
CA GLU A 135 2.69 0.19 -17.41
C GLU A 135 4.13 0.01 -17.91
N ARG A 136 4.39 -0.90 -18.84
CA ARG A 136 5.64 -0.94 -19.60
C ARG A 136 5.44 -0.14 -20.89
N PRO A 137 5.81 1.15 -20.97
CA PRO A 137 6.19 1.70 -22.26
C PRO A 137 7.32 0.81 -22.79
N THR A 138 7.24 0.46 -24.07
CA THR A 138 8.35 -0.05 -24.85
C THR A 138 9.64 0.69 -24.46
N LEU A 139 10.56 -0.02 -23.82
CA LEU A 139 11.96 0.38 -23.76
C LEU A 139 12.47 0.37 -25.20
N HIS A 140 12.40 1.53 -25.85
CA HIS A 140 13.12 1.88 -27.07
C HIS A 140 14.08 3.02 -26.71
#